data_AF-A0A2E0JFI4-F1
#
_entry.id   AF-A0A2E0JFI4-F1
#
_cell.length_a   1.000
_cell.length_b   1.000
_cell.length_c   1.000
_cell.angle_alpha   90.00
_cell.angle_beta   90.00
_cell.angle_gamma   90.00
#
_symmetry.space_group_name_H-M   'P 1'
#
loop_
_entity.id
_entity.type
_entity.pdbx_description
1 polymer ?
#
loop_
_entity_poly.entity_id
_entity_poly.type
_entity_poly.pdbx_seq_one_letter_code
_entity_poly.pdbx_strand_id
1 'polypeptide(L)' 'GNIDHMTLDGNQNFDKRTFSSNSNSFYKYYDYDNIYYCGAGSFPCGSVAGTPGYMCAKQLTRNEKK' A
#
# COMPACT_ATOMS: atom_id res chain seq x y z
N GLY A 1 10.24 -14.88 9.23
CA GLY A 1 10.55 -13.51 8.79
C GLY A 1 9.82 -13.28 7.50
N ASN A 2 9.26 -12.10 7.31
CA ASN A 2 8.41 -11.80 6.16
C ASN A 2 9.39 -11.50 5.02
N ILE A 3 9.45 -12.38 4.03
CA ILE A 3 10.29 -12.19 2.85
C ILE A 3 9.46 -11.36 1.90
N ASP A 4 9.71 -10.05 1.88
CA ASP A 4 9.10 -9.16 0.92
C ASP A 4 10.13 -8.76 -0.13
N HIS A 5 9.80 -9.06 -1.39
CA HIS A 5 10.58 -8.64 -2.54
C HIS A 5 10.10 -7.25 -2.94
N MET A 6 10.68 -6.21 -2.33
CA MET A 6 10.42 -4.82 -2.74
C MET A 6 11.45 -4.38 -3.78
N THR A 7 10.97 -3.96 -4.94
CA THR A 7 11.77 -3.21 -5.91
C THR A 7 11.89 -1.77 -5.41
N LEU A 8 13.11 -1.36 -5.06
CA LEU A 8 13.41 0.01 -4.65
C LEU A 8 14.06 0.76 -5.83
N ASP A 9 13.51 1.91 -6.20
CA ASP A 9 14.16 2.86 -7.09
C ASP A 9 14.97 3.89 -6.27
N GLY A 10 16.08 4.38 -6.84
CA GLY A 10 17.08 5.20 -6.14
C GLY A 10 16.56 6.51 -5.53
N ASN A 11 15.34 6.95 -5.87
CA ASN A 11 14.72 8.18 -5.40
C ASN A 11 13.36 7.99 -4.68
N GLN A 12 13.06 6.78 -4.19
CA GLN A 12 11.84 6.50 -3.43
C GLN A 12 11.95 6.94 -1.96
N ASN A 13 11.58 8.20 -1.68
CA ASN A 13 11.27 8.65 -0.32
C ASN A 13 10.02 7.94 0.23
N PHE A 14 9.81 8.02 1.55
CA PHE A 14 8.67 7.41 2.25
C PHE A 14 7.33 7.63 1.53
N ASP A 15 7.09 8.87 1.10
CA ASP A 15 5.85 9.31 0.44
C ASP A 15 5.70 8.77 -1.00
N LYS A 16 6.78 8.22 -1.57
CA LYS A 16 6.87 7.66 -2.92
C LYS A 16 6.88 6.12 -2.93
N ARG A 17 6.63 5.48 -1.79
CA ARG A 17 6.53 4.01 -1.68
C ARG A 17 5.16 3.45 -2.12
N THR A 18 4.24 4.32 -2.57
CA THR A 18 3.00 3.90 -3.23
C THR A 18 3.30 3.37 -4.62
N PHE A 19 2.52 2.38 -5.07
CA PHE A 19 2.58 1.86 -6.44
C PHE A 19 1.73 2.69 -7.41
N SER A 20 0.91 3.62 -6.90
CA SER A 20 0.02 4.45 -7.69
C SER A 20 0.59 5.84 -7.95
N SER A 21 0.24 6.41 -9.10
CA SER A 21 0.47 7.83 -9.41
C SER A 21 -0.34 8.77 -8.49
N ASN A 22 -1.39 8.25 -7.84
CA ASN A 22 -2.27 9.00 -6.95
C ASN A 22 -1.81 8.91 -5.48
N SER A 23 -1.22 9.99 -4.97
CA SER A 23 -0.74 10.09 -3.59
C SER A 23 -1.85 10.00 -2.53
N ASN A 24 -3.12 10.24 -2.88
CA ASN A 24 -4.25 10.07 -1.96
C ASN A 24 -4.68 8.61 -1.80
N SER A 25 -4.12 7.68 -2.59
CA SER A 25 -4.47 6.26 -2.56
C SER A 25 -3.22 5.39 -2.42
N PHE A 26 -2.62 5.42 -1.23
CA PHE A 26 -1.33 4.79 -0.94
C PHE A 26 -1.25 3.29 -1.27
N TYR A 27 -2.31 2.54 -0.99
CA TYR A 27 -2.35 1.09 -1.25
C TYR A 27 -2.86 0.71 -2.65
N LYS A 28 -3.22 1.68 -3.51
CA LYS A 28 -3.72 1.39 -4.87
C LYS A 28 -2.57 0.84 -5.72
N TYR A 29 -2.84 -0.21 -6.47
CA TYR A 29 -1.85 -0.80 -7.36
C TYR A 29 -1.91 -0.09 -8.71
N TYR A 30 -0.88 0.71 -9.02
CA TYR A 30 -0.85 1.55 -10.23
C TYR A 30 -2.13 2.37 -10.39
N ASP A 31 -2.70 2.40 -11.59
CA ASP A 31 -3.92 3.15 -11.90
C ASP A 31 -5.17 2.25 -11.92
N TYR A 32 -5.07 0.99 -11.49
CA TYR A 32 -6.20 0.07 -11.44
C TYR A 32 -7.19 0.44 -10.33
N ASP A 33 -8.45 0.69 -10.68
CA ASP A 33 -9.46 1.23 -9.74
C ASP A 33 -9.91 0.25 -8.66
N ASN A 34 -9.69 -1.05 -8.85
CA ASN A 34 -10.19 -2.12 -8.00
C ASN A 34 -9.10 -3.06 -7.48
N ILE A 35 -7.81 -2.72 -7.66
CA ILE A 35 -6.68 -3.55 -7.22
C ILE A 35 -5.87 -2.79 -6.17
N TYR A 36 -5.64 -3.46 -5.04
CA TYR A 36 -4.95 -2.90 -3.88
C TYR A 36 -3.87 -3.86 -3.39
N TYR A 37 -2.71 -3.31 -3.01
CA TYR A 37 -1.58 -4.06 -2.48
C TYR A 37 -1.44 -3.81 -0.98
N CYS A 38 -1.93 -4.75 -0.18
CA CYS A 38 -2.02 -4.62 1.29
C CYS A 38 -1.17 -5.67 2.05
N GLY A 39 -0.19 -6.28 1.38
CA GLY A 39 0.62 -7.38 1.92
C GLY A 39 1.69 -6.95 2.92
N ALA A 40 2.44 -7.91 3.48
CA ALA A 40 3.52 -7.64 4.41
C ALA A 40 4.59 -6.68 3.85
N GLY A 41 4.79 -6.66 2.53
CA GLY A 41 5.72 -5.78 1.84
C GLY A 41 5.22 -4.38 1.60
N SER A 42 3.96 -4.10 1.90
CA SER A 42 3.43 -2.74 1.87
C SER A 42 3.71 -2.04 3.20
N PHE A 43 4.01 -0.74 3.13
CA PHE A 43 4.24 0.07 4.33
C PHE A 43 2.98 0.11 5.22
N PRO A 44 3.08 0.10 6.56
CA PRO A 44 4.27 0.11 7.43
C PRO A 44 4.98 -1.23 7.67
N CYS A 45 5.08 -2.08 6.66
CA CYS A 45 5.47 -3.49 6.75
C CYS A 45 4.50 -4.26 7.68
N GLY A 46 3.93 -5.33 7.16
CA GLY A 46 3.06 -6.19 7.95
C GLY A 46 3.88 -7.19 8.70
N SER A 47 3.69 -7.30 10.01
CA SER A 47 3.96 -8.53 10.77
C SER A 47 2.69 -9.38 10.83
N VAL A 48 2.66 -10.46 11.61
CA VAL A 48 1.45 -11.31 11.83
C VAL A 48 0.22 -10.46 12.20
N ALA A 49 0.42 -9.31 12.83
CA ALA A 49 -0.64 -8.36 13.18
C ALA A 49 -1.35 -7.68 11.99
N GLY A 50 -0.84 -7.80 10.75
CA GLY A 50 -1.57 -7.40 9.55
C GLY A 50 -1.83 -5.89 9.40
N THR A 51 -1.02 -5.03 10.03
CA THR A 51 -1.15 -3.56 9.97
C THR A 51 -1.40 -2.98 8.57
N PRO A 52 -0.66 -3.36 7.51
CA PRO A 52 -0.95 -2.87 6.16
C PRO A 52 -2.34 -3.29 5.65
N GLY A 53 -2.77 -4.52 5.95
CA GLY A 53 -4.12 -5.01 5.64
C GLY A 53 -5.20 -4.15 6.29
N TYR A 54 -5.05 -3.86 7.58
CA TYR A 54 -5.98 -3.00 8.33
C TYR A 54 -6.05 -1.58 7.75
N MET A 55 -4.89 -0.97 7.47
CA MET A 55 -4.81 0.38 6.92
C MET A 55 -5.40 0.46 5.50
N CYS A 56 -5.11 -0.55 4.67
CA CYS A 56 -5.65 -0.69 3.33
C CYS A 56 -7.18 -0.79 3.33
N ALA A 57 -7.74 -1.66 4.19
CA ALA A 57 -9.18 -1.79 4.37
C ALA A 57 -9.83 -0.48 4.83
N LYS A 58 -9.21 0.24 5.77
CA LYS A 58 -9.68 1.55 6.22
C LYS A 58 -9.71 2.59 5.09
N GLN A 59 -8.70 2.57 4.19
CA GLN A 59 -8.66 3.46 3.03
C GLN A 59 -9.78 3.14 2.03
N LEU A 60 -9.98 1.85 1.74
CA LEU A 60 -11.07 1.35 0.89
C LEU A 60 -12.43 1.84 1.36
N THR A 61 -12.78 1.61 2.62
CA THR A 61 -14.07 2.03 3.19
C THR A 61 -14.24 3.56 3.20
N ARG A 62 -13.14 4.34 3.22
CA ARG A 62 -13.20 5.80 3.13
C ARG A 62 -13.48 6.29 1.71
N ASN A 63 -13.05 5.53 0.70
CA ASN A 63 -13.28 5.85 -0.70
C ASN A 63 -14.67 5.41 -1.18
N GLU A 64 -15.25 4.32 -0.65
CA GLU A 64 -16.64 3.91 -0.95
C GLU A 64 -17.71 4.85 -0.39
N LYS A 65 -17.35 5.67 0.62
CA LYS A 65 -18.26 6.63 1.26
C LYS A 65 -18.27 8.01 0.61
N LYS A 66 -17.58 8.20 -0.51
CA LYS A 66 -17.60 9.42 -1.33
C LYS A 66 -18.43 9.20 -2.58
#